data_AF-A0A059KZR4-F1
#
_entry.id   AF-A0A059KZR4-F1
#
_cell.length_a   1.000
_cell.length_b   1.000
_cell.length_c   1.000
_cell.angle_alpha   90.00
_cell.angle_beta   90.00
_cell.angle_gamma   90.00
#
_symmetry.space_group_name_H-M   'P 1'
#
loop_
_entity.id
_entity.type
_entity.pdbx_description
1 polymer ?
#
loop_
_entity_poly.entity_id
_entity_poly.type
_entity_poly.pdbx_seq_one_letter_code
_entity_poly.pdbx_strand_id
1 'polypeptide(L)'
;MRTSLALGLLLLGGLHFAADALPLSPDESAGKRLYREGVSASGEPIMARVGAADIVLPATSLPCANCHGADGLGRPEGGVRPPDLRWSRLTSTYGQQHINGRAYPAYTEGTLARAIQEGRDPGNNRLDPAMPRFVLSMNDQRNLTAYLKRVTDDRDPGLTPDSLHLGTLLPSQGPLSEEGATVAAVLQGSVARINEAGGIHGRKLRLTILDPGPDRASAEQALDQLIDQEQVFALIAPLAPALDSDLAARLERAGVPLIGPLSLLGTAQASRQIFEPLPGLREQLIALADYAIANLRVLQGPTLITYPDEPSQRLAAQSLGQYLQDHDWQKVSLKVYDSAQDELPLGSRSVFYLGSGGGFSRLAERLQAAGQVPYLFAASNQVAGDLLQVPSEFSRRVFLAYPFVPSDWTLAGRLALTQLRQRQGLGGQHAMLQVGAFSSMLLLSEGMKQAGRDASREKLISALEGLHDFDTGLTPLISFGPGRRLGLRGAHIVTVDLPDQRFYLVAPYKPVAATP
;
A
#
# COMPACT_ATOMS: atom_id res chain seq x y z
N MET A 1 57.62 -22.10 38.58
CA MET A 1 56.48 -23.03 38.37
C MET A 1 55.24 -22.38 38.96
N ARG A 2 54.36 -21.81 38.12
CA ARG A 2 53.14 -21.11 38.56
C ARG A 2 51.96 -21.63 37.74
N THR A 3 50.96 -22.13 38.44
CA THR A 3 49.74 -22.77 37.96
C THR A 3 48.75 -21.75 37.42
N SER A 4 48.17 -22.06 36.25
CA SER A 4 47.19 -21.26 35.51
C SER A 4 45.81 -21.26 36.19
N LEU A 5 45.16 -20.10 36.25
CA LEU A 5 43.73 -19.96 36.56
C LEU A 5 43.00 -19.50 35.29
N ALA A 6 42.07 -20.33 34.81
CA ALA A 6 41.13 -20.00 33.74
C ALA A 6 39.86 -19.40 34.37
N LEU A 7 39.49 -18.19 33.96
CA LEU A 7 38.24 -17.54 34.35
C LEU A 7 37.28 -17.61 33.14
N GLY A 8 36.29 -18.50 33.22
CA GLY A 8 35.22 -18.60 32.23
C GLY A 8 34.17 -17.51 32.48
N LEU A 9 33.96 -16.63 31.49
CA LEU A 9 32.88 -15.64 31.49
C LEU A 9 31.62 -16.31 30.94
N LEU A 10 30.65 -16.58 31.81
CA LEU A 10 29.30 -17.03 31.43
C LEU A 10 28.52 -15.86 30.82
N LEU A 11 28.33 -15.90 29.50
CA LEU A 11 27.37 -15.05 28.78
C LEU A 11 25.95 -15.54 29.08
N LEU A 12 25.27 -14.86 30.02
CA LEU A 12 23.83 -14.95 30.20
C LEU A 12 23.14 -14.28 29.00
N GLY A 13 22.73 -15.09 28.02
CA GLY A 13 21.83 -14.68 26.96
C GLY A 13 20.48 -14.29 27.55
N GLY A 14 20.14 -12.99 27.47
CA GLY A 14 18.83 -12.50 27.84
C GLY A 14 17.77 -13.03 26.88
N LEU A 15 16.93 -13.93 27.38
CA LEU A 15 15.64 -14.27 26.76
C LEU A 15 14.76 -13.02 26.83
N HIS A 16 14.70 -12.27 25.73
CA HIS A 16 13.65 -11.26 25.55
C HIS A 16 12.33 -11.98 25.33
N PHE A 17 11.53 -12.10 26.40
CA PHE A 17 10.11 -12.38 26.28
C PHE A 17 9.46 -11.16 25.62
N ALA A 18 9.28 -11.21 24.30
CA ALA A 18 8.29 -10.37 23.65
C ALA A 18 6.93 -10.77 24.24
N ALA A 19 6.24 -9.82 24.86
CA ALA A 19 4.86 -10.01 25.28
C ALA A 19 3.99 -9.98 24.01
N ASP A 20 3.98 -11.09 23.27
CA ASP A 20 3.01 -11.29 22.20
C ASP A 20 1.62 -11.28 22.83
N ALA A 21 0.67 -10.61 22.16
CA ALA A 21 -0.72 -10.66 22.57
C ALA A 21 -1.15 -12.13 22.62
N LEU A 22 -1.66 -12.58 23.78
CA LEU A 22 -2.09 -13.97 23.93
C LEU A 22 -3.09 -14.33 22.82
N PRO A 23 -2.87 -15.45 22.10
CA PRO A 23 -3.76 -15.85 21.03
C PRO A 23 -5.17 -16.06 21.58
N LEU A 24 -6.18 -15.69 20.79
CA LEU A 24 -7.58 -15.87 21.15
C LEU A 24 -7.87 -17.38 21.29
N SER A 25 -8.60 -17.75 22.34
CA SER A 25 -9.18 -19.09 22.48
C SER A 25 -10.15 -19.39 21.32
N PRO A 26 -10.52 -20.67 21.08
CA PRO A 26 -11.49 -21.03 20.04
C PRO A 26 -12.81 -20.26 20.15
N ASP A 27 -13.32 -20.08 21.37
CA ASP A 27 -14.57 -19.37 21.64
C ASP A 27 -14.45 -17.86 21.35
N GLU A 28 -13.34 -17.23 21.76
CA GLU A 28 -13.05 -15.83 21.46
C GLU A 28 -12.82 -15.60 19.96
N SER A 29 -12.16 -16.53 19.28
CA SER A 29 -11.94 -16.49 17.83
C SER A 29 -13.27 -16.61 17.07
N ALA A 30 -14.15 -17.51 17.49
CA ALA A 30 -15.50 -17.62 16.95
C ALA A 30 -16.33 -16.35 17.23
N GLY A 31 -16.20 -15.77 18.44
CA GLY A 31 -16.83 -14.51 18.80
C GLY A 31 -16.34 -13.32 17.97
N LYS A 32 -15.03 -13.28 17.65
CA LYS A 32 -14.42 -12.28 16.78
C LYS A 32 -15.02 -12.33 15.38
N ARG A 33 -15.12 -13.52 14.78
CA ARG A 33 -15.75 -13.70 13.46
C ARG A 33 -17.20 -13.25 13.48
N LEU A 34 -17.96 -13.61 14.51
CA LEU A 34 -19.33 -13.15 14.66
C LEU A 34 -19.41 -11.62 14.75
N TYR A 35 -18.56 -10.99 15.56
CA TYR A 35 -18.53 -9.56 15.76
C TYR A 35 -18.12 -8.77 14.50
N ARG A 36 -17.10 -9.24 13.77
CA ARG A 36 -16.50 -8.54 12.62
C ARG A 36 -17.19 -8.87 11.29
N GLU A 37 -17.70 -10.08 11.15
CA GLU A 37 -18.18 -10.62 9.87
C GLU A 37 -19.64 -11.06 9.92
N GLY A 38 -20.26 -11.17 11.10
CA GLY A 38 -21.66 -11.62 11.21
C GLY A 38 -21.83 -13.11 10.92
N VAL A 39 -20.79 -13.91 11.17
CA VAL A 39 -20.75 -15.35 10.90
C VAL A 39 -20.62 -16.14 12.20
N SER A 40 -21.42 -17.21 12.33
CA SER A 40 -21.41 -18.11 13.50
C SER A 40 -20.16 -18.99 13.56
N ALA A 41 -20.01 -19.75 14.64
CA ALA A 41 -18.90 -20.70 14.78
C ALA A 41 -18.86 -21.77 13.67
N SER A 42 -20.02 -22.12 13.08
CA SER A 42 -20.13 -23.10 12.00
C SER A 42 -19.80 -22.54 10.61
N GLY A 43 -19.55 -21.25 10.47
CA GLY A 43 -19.31 -20.59 9.18
C GLY A 43 -20.57 -20.09 8.48
N GLU A 44 -21.75 -20.33 9.06
CA GLU A 44 -23.03 -19.84 8.52
C GLU A 44 -23.32 -18.41 9.01
N PRO A 45 -23.85 -17.52 8.14
CA PRO A 45 -24.30 -16.19 8.55
C PRO A 45 -25.38 -16.27 9.64
N ILE A 46 -25.24 -15.47 10.70
CA ILE A 46 -26.34 -15.28 11.66
C ILE A 46 -27.36 -14.29 11.08
N MET A 47 -28.60 -14.32 11.55
CA MET A 47 -29.64 -13.40 11.10
C MET A 47 -29.80 -12.23 12.07
N ALA A 48 -30.14 -11.06 11.56
CA ALA A 48 -30.45 -9.87 12.35
C ALA A 48 -31.77 -9.23 11.91
N ARG A 49 -32.53 -8.72 12.87
CA ARG A 49 -33.73 -7.89 12.64
C ARG A 49 -33.37 -6.42 12.74
N VAL A 50 -33.76 -5.63 11.74
CA VAL A 50 -33.33 -4.23 11.60
C VAL A 50 -34.51 -3.30 11.37
N GLY A 51 -34.44 -2.12 12.00
CA GLY A 51 -35.41 -1.05 11.84
C GLY A 51 -36.75 -1.34 12.54
N ALA A 52 -37.67 -0.39 12.43
CA ALA A 52 -38.99 -0.49 13.06
C ALA A 52 -39.90 -1.58 12.47
N ALA A 53 -39.60 -2.03 11.24
CA ALA A 53 -40.34 -3.08 10.54
C ALA A 53 -39.77 -4.49 10.78
N ASP A 54 -38.72 -4.63 11.61
CA ASP A 54 -38.05 -5.92 11.90
C ASP A 54 -37.66 -6.71 10.64
N ILE A 55 -37.14 -6.01 9.62
CA ILE A 55 -36.66 -6.65 8.40
C ILE A 55 -35.54 -7.62 8.78
N VAL A 56 -35.65 -8.87 8.32
CA VAL A 56 -34.70 -9.94 8.61
C VAL A 56 -33.65 -9.98 7.49
N LEU A 57 -32.38 -9.83 7.83
CA LEU A 57 -31.27 -9.95 6.89
C LEU A 57 -30.05 -10.61 7.51
N PRO A 58 -29.15 -11.20 6.70
CA PRO A 58 -27.90 -11.76 7.20
C PRO A 58 -27.03 -10.69 7.87
N ALA A 59 -26.46 -11.01 9.03
CA ALA A 59 -25.57 -10.11 9.75
C ALA A 59 -24.26 -9.84 9.00
N THR A 60 -23.91 -10.63 7.99
CA THR A 60 -22.78 -10.33 7.08
C THR A 60 -22.97 -9.00 6.33
N SER A 61 -24.21 -8.52 6.20
CA SER A 61 -24.49 -7.20 5.62
C SER A 61 -24.30 -6.06 6.64
N LEU A 62 -24.42 -6.35 7.94
CA LEU A 62 -24.43 -5.36 9.03
C LEU A 62 -23.78 -5.94 10.31
N PRO A 63 -22.50 -6.36 10.28
CA PRO A 63 -21.84 -6.90 11.45
C PRO A 63 -21.70 -5.83 12.55
N CYS A 64 -21.54 -6.27 13.81
CA CYS A 64 -21.43 -5.38 14.96
C CYS A 64 -20.31 -4.33 14.78
N ALA A 65 -19.18 -4.75 14.20
CA ALA A 65 -18.01 -3.91 13.97
C ALA A 65 -18.26 -2.72 13.03
N ASN A 66 -19.30 -2.74 12.19
CA ASN A 66 -19.61 -1.61 11.30
C ASN A 66 -19.97 -0.35 12.11
N CYS A 67 -20.77 -0.52 13.17
CA CYS A 67 -21.18 0.60 14.03
C CYS A 67 -20.23 0.77 15.22
N HIS A 68 -19.75 -0.34 15.78
CA HIS A 68 -18.96 -0.31 17.02
C HIS A 68 -17.44 -0.22 16.79
N GLY A 69 -16.97 -0.40 15.56
CA GLY A 69 -15.56 -0.43 15.20
C GLY A 69 -14.86 -1.72 15.62
N ALA A 70 -13.71 -2.03 15.02
CA ALA A 70 -12.92 -3.20 15.41
C ALA A 70 -12.43 -3.13 16.87
N ASP A 71 -12.24 -1.91 17.39
CA ASP A 71 -11.82 -1.61 18.78
C ASP A 71 -12.98 -1.53 19.78
N GLY A 72 -14.23 -1.65 19.31
CA GLY A 72 -15.43 -1.63 20.14
C GLY A 72 -15.78 -0.27 20.72
N LEU A 73 -15.18 0.85 20.27
CA LEU A 73 -15.41 2.17 20.87
C LEU A 73 -16.75 2.81 20.48
N GLY A 74 -17.36 2.39 19.38
CA GLY A 74 -18.52 3.07 18.81
C GLY A 74 -18.15 4.30 17.99
N ARG A 75 -18.68 4.39 16.77
CA ARG A 75 -18.43 5.53 15.86
C ARG A 75 -19.76 6.20 15.52
N PRO A 76 -19.96 7.48 15.88
CA PRO A 76 -21.16 8.21 15.52
C PRO A 76 -21.31 8.37 14.00
N GLU A 77 -22.49 8.03 13.47
CA GLU A 77 -22.80 8.16 12.05
C GLU A 77 -24.30 8.43 11.85
N GLY A 78 -24.67 9.35 10.96
CA GLY A 78 -26.07 9.55 10.57
C GLY A 78 -27.04 9.87 11.72
N GLY A 79 -26.55 10.46 12.81
CA GLY A 79 -27.34 10.72 14.02
C GLY A 79 -27.39 9.55 15.03
N VAL A 80 -26.89 8.37 14.67
CA VAL A 80 -26.72 7.22 15.56
C VAL A 80 -25.41 7.37 16.33
N ARG A 81 -25.43 7.06 17.62
CA ARG A 81 -24.23 7.05 18.50
C ARG A 81 -24.07 5.69 19.15
N PRO A 82 -23.42 4.73 18.47
CA PRO A 82 -23.15 3.41 19.03
C PRO A 82 -22.33 3.55 20.33
N PRO A 83 -22.70 2.86 21.42
CA PRO A 83 -21.93 2.91 22.67
C PRO A 83 -20.61 2.16 22.59
N ASP A 84 -19.73 2.49 23.54
CA ASP A 84 -18.49 1.78 23.83
C ASP A 84 -18.79 0.38 24.41
N LEU A 85 -18.34 -0.67 23.70
CA LEU A 85 -18.55 -2.07 24.01
C LEU A 85 -17.40 -2.71 24.79
N ARG A 86 -16.39 -1.94 25.21
CA ARG A 86 -15.31 -2.49 26.04
C ARG A 86 -15.91 -3.05 27.32
N TRP A 87 -15.56 -4.29 27.66
CA TRP A 87 -16.16 -4.98 28.79
C TRP A 87 -16.02 -4.22 30.12
N SER A 88 -14.88 -3.55 30.34
CA SER A 88 -14.66 -2.68 31.49
C SER A 88 -15.61 -1.49 31.56
N ARG A 89 -16.12 -1.01 30.41
CA ARG A 89 -17.13 0.06 30.32
C ARG A 89 -18.54 -0.48 30.47
N LEU A 90 -18.86 -1.60 29.84
CA LEU A 90 -20.18 -2.24 29.96
C LEU A 90 -20.48 -2.68 31.39
N THR A 91 -19.48 -3.19 32.11
CA THR A 91 -19.62 -3.67 33.49
C THR A 91 -19.40 -2.60 34.56
N SER A 92 -19.05 -1.37 34.16
CA SER A 92 -18.85 -0.29 35.13
C SER A 92 -20.18 0.28 35.62
N THR A 93 -20.26 0.55 36.91
CA THR A 93 -21.33 1.36 37.51
C THR A 93 -21.03 2.87 37.46
N TYR A 94 -19.80 3.25 37.10
CA TYR A 94 -19.32 4.62 37.15
C TYR A 94 -19.58 5.34 35.81
N GLY A 95 -20.29 6.47 35.85
CA GLY A 95 -20.57 7.32 34.68
C GLY A 95 -21.80 6.94 33.84
N GLN A 96 -22.39 5.76 34.08
CA GLN A 96 -23.63 5.31 33.42
C GLN A 96 -24.90 5.97 34.04
N GLN A 97 -24.83 6.56 35.23
CA GLN A 97 -26.00 7.02 35.99
C GLN A 97 -26.61 8.38 35.60
N HIS A 98 -26.06 9.12 34.62
CA HIS A 98 -26.44 10.53 34.43
C HIS A 98 -26.67 10.99 32.98
N ILE A 99 -26.84 10.08 32.01
CA ILE A 99 -27.27 10.49 30.66
C ILE A 99 -28.80 10.58 30.66
N ASN A 100 -29.34 11.80 30.56
CA ASN A 100 -30.76 12.09 30.41
C ASN A 100 -31.67 11.64 31.58
N GLY A 101 -31.15 11.53 32.80
CA GLY A 101 -31.93 11.21 34.00
C GLY A 101 -32.41 9.75 34.10
N ARG A 102 -31.89 8.85 33.26
CA ARG A 102 -32.18 7.41 33.32
C ARG A 102 -31.05 6.66 34.04
N ALA A 103 -31.42 5.64 34.81
CA ALA A 103 -30.46 4.73 35.43
C ALA A 103 -30.06 3.65 34.43
N TYR A 104 -28.76 3.49 34.22
CA TYR A 104 -28.19 2.41 33.43
C TYR A 104 -27.34 1.53 34.35
N PRO A 105 -27.89 0.42 34.87
CA PRO A 105 -27.12 -0.55 35.66
C PRO A 105 -25.99 -1.15 34.83
N ALA A 106 -24.94 -1.62 35.52
CA ALA A 106 -23.86 -2.38 34.89
C ALA A 106 -24.42 -3.61 34.16
N TYR A 107 -23.87 -3.90 32.99
CA TYR A 107 -24.20 -5.10 32.25
C TYR A 107 -23.66 -6.34 32.96
N THR A 108 -24.50 -7.36 33.10
CA THR A 108 -24.12 -8.77 33.24
C THR A 108 -24.15 -9.45 31.88
N GLU A 109 -23.54 -10.63 31.75
CA GLU A 109 -23.62 -11.43 30.52
C GLU A 109 -25.06 -11.68 30.07
N GLY A 110 -25.96 -11.99 31.01
CA GLY A 110 -27.38 -12.20 30.70
C GLY A 110 -28.09 -10.94 30.21
N THR A 111 -27.83 -9.79 30.84
CA THR A 111 -28.41 -8.52 30.37
C THR A 111 -27.80 -8.04 29.05
N LEU A 112 -26.53 -8.38 28.78
CA LEU A 112 -25.90 -8.11 27.49
C LEU A 112 -26.52 -8.97 26.38
N ALA A 113 -26.75 -10.26 26.64
CA ALA A 113 -27.45 -11.14 25.70
C ALA A 113 -28.85 -10.59 25.36
N ARG A 114 -29.59 -10.15 26.38
CA ARG A 114 -30.90 -9.50 26.20
C ARG A 114 -30.80 -8.21 25.39
N ALA A 115 -29.77 -7.39 25.61
CA ALA A 115 -29.54 -6.19 24.82
C ALA A 115 -29.30 -6.50 23.33
N ILE A 116 -28.50 -7.52 23.03
CA ILE A 116 -28.13 -7.92 21.67
C ILE A 116 -29.30 -8.58 20.93
N GLN A 117 -30.08 -9.42 21.61
CA GLN A 117 -31.14 -10.22 20.97
C GLN A 117 -32.51 -9.53 20.98
N GLU A 118 -32.80 -8.71 22.00
CA GLU A 118 -34.11 -8.07 22.18
C GLU A 118 -34.04 -6.54 22.10
N GLY A 119 -32.85 -5.94 22.07
CA GLY A 119 -32.70 -4.49 22.05
C GLY A 119 -33.11 -3.83 23.36
N ARG A 120 -32.84 -4.48 24.51
CA ARG A 120 -33.18 -3.93 25.84
C ARG A 120 -31.98 -3.91 26.78
N ASP A 121 -31.71 -2.76 27.37
CA ASP A 121 -30.60 -2.54 28.30
C ASP A 121 -30.85 -3.17 29.71
N PRO A 122 -29.88 -3.15 30.64
CA PRO A 122 -30.03 -3.69 31.99
C PRO A 122 -31.16 -3.05 32.80
N GLY A 123 -31.48 -1.77 32.56
CA GLY A 123 -32.62 -1.06 33.14
C GLY A 123 -33.96 -1.33 32.45
N ASN A 124 -33.98 -2.24 31.47
CA ASN A 124 -35.14 -2.60 30.64
C ASN A 124 -35.61 -1.50 29.67
N ASN A 125 -34.80 -0.48 29.43
CA ASN A 125 -35.07 0.52 28.39
C ASN A 125 -34.82 -0.06 27.01
N ARG A 126 -35.58 0.41 26.01
CA ARG A 126 -35.34 0.05 24.61
C ARG A 126 -34.10 0.77 24.08
N LEU A 127 -33.25 0.02 23.38
CA LEU A 127 -32.13 0.55 22.61
C LEU A 127 -32.63 1.22 21.32
N ASP A 128 -31.77 2.05 20.74
CA ASP A 128 -32.04 2.73 19.47
C ASP A 128 -32.47 1.70 18.39
N PRO A 129 -33.57 1.93 17.63
CA PRO A 129 -34.01 1.06 16.56
C PRO A 129 -32.94 0.79 15.49
N ALA A 130 -31.94 1.66 15.34
CA ALA A 130 -30.83 1.46 14.43
C ALA A 130 -29.91 0.29 14.82
N MET A 131 -29.85 -0.09 16.11
CA MET A 131 -29.04 -1.25 16.55
C MET A 131 -29.74 -2.56 16.18
N PRO A 132 -29.18 -3.42 15.30
CA PRO A 132 -29.83 -4.68 14.93
C PRO A 132 -30.05 -5.63 16.11
N ARG A 133 -31.10 -6.46 16.02
CA ARG A 133 -31.42 -7.49 17.01
C ARG A 133 -31.01 -8.83 16.44
N PHE A 134 -29.94 -9.40 16.99
CA PHE A 134 -29.30 -10.59 16.43
C PHE A 134 -29.98 -11.86 16.93
N VAL A 135 -30.23 -12.80 16.01
CA VAL A 135 -30.74 -14.13 16.31
C VAL A 135 -29.54 -15.03 16.56
N LEU A 136 -29.26 -15.30 17.83
CA LEU A 136 -28.07 -16.03 18.27
C LEU A 136 -28.45 -17.35 18.96
N SER A 137 -27.70 -18.41 18.68
CA SER A 137 -27.73 -19.59 19.55
C SER A 137 -27.11 -19.25 20.92
N MET A 138 -27.36 -20.08 21.93
CA MET A 138 -26.67 -19.95 23.22
C MET A 138 -25.14 -20.05 23.07
N ASN A 139 -24.66 -20.83 22.11
CA ASN A 139 -23.23 -20.97 21.86
C ASN A 139 -22.64 -19.70 21.24
N ASP A 140 -23.30 -19.15 20.22
CA ASP A 140 -22.86 -17.92 19.56
C ASP A 140 -22.87 -16.72 20.52
N GLN A 141 -23.89 -16.64 21.39
CA GLN A 141 -23.93 -15.62 22.43
C GLN A 141 -22.75 -15.73 23.41
N ARG A 142 -22.38 -16.94 23.83
CA ARG A 142 -21.21 -17.16 24.69
C ARG A 142 -19.92 -16.76 24.00
N ASN A 143 -19.74 -17.17 22.73
CA ASN A 143 -18.57 -16.82 21.92
C ASN A 143 -18.45 -15.30 21.76
N LEU A 144 -19.53 -14.62 21.39
CA LEU A 144 -19.55 -13.16 21.27
C LEU A 144 -19.20 -12.48 22.60
N THR A 145 -19.81 -12.91 23.71
CA THR A 145 -19.48 -12.36 25.04
C THR A 145 -18.01 -12.60 25.41
N ALA A 146 -17.46 -13.78 25.10
CA ALA A 146 -16.05 -14.08 25.32
C ALA A 146 -15.14 -13.11 24.55
N TYR A 147 -15.44 -12.87 23.26
CA TYR A 147 -14.69 -11.91 22.47
C TYR A 147 -14.84 -10.45 22.95
N LEU A 148 -16.03 -10.02 23.36
CA LEU A 148 -16.23 -8.65 23.88
C LEU A 148 -15.41 -8.36 25.15
N LYS A 149 -15.06 -9.39 25.93
CA LYS A 149 -14.10 -9.29 27.04
C LYS A 149 -12.66 -9.09 26.59
N ARG A 150 -12.33 -9.44 25.35
CA ARG A 150 -11.00 -9.33 24.73
C ARG A 150 -10.87 -8.23 23.69
N VAL A 151 -11.96 -7.62 23.22
CA VAL A 151 -11.98 -6.66 22.08
C VAL A 151 -10.97 -5.51 22.21
N THR A 152 -10.64 -5.08 23.43
CA THR A 152 -9.66 -4.01 23.69
C THR A 152 -8.20 -4.48 23.54
N ASP A 153 -7.96 -5.77 23.74
CA ASP A 153 -6.63 -6.37 23.79
C ASP A 153 -6.29 -7.15 22.50
N ASP A 154 -7.29 -7.44 21.67
CA ASP A 154 -7.13 -8.03 20.34
C ASP A 154 -6.61 -6.98 19.34
N ARG A 155 -5.30 -6.72 19.41
CA ARG A 155 -4.61 -5.81 18.49
C ARG A 155 -4.30 -6.51 17.16
N ASP A 156 -4.11 -5.71 16.12
CA ASP A 156 -3.69 -6.25 14.83
C ASP A 156 -2.33 -6.95 14.96
N PRO A 157 -2.13 -8.08 14.26
CA PRO A 157 -0.86 -8.80 14.29
C PRO A 157 0.31 -7.89 13.93
N GLY A 158 1.46 -8.12 14.56
CA GLY A 158 2.67 -7.32 14.35
C GLY A 158 2.67 -5.97 15.07
N LEU A 159 1.65 -5.64 15.86
CA LEU A 159 1.60 -4.42 16.68
C LEU A 159 1.46 -4.73 18.17
N THR A 160 2.51 -4.48 18.93
CA THR A 160 2.52 -4.61 20.40
C THR A 160 2.66 -3.22 21.05
N PRO A 161 2.62 -3.10 22.39
CA PRO A 161 2.88 -1.83 23.06
C PRO A 161 4.26 -1.23 22.77
N ASP A 162 5.25 -2.06 22.44
CA ASP A 162 6.67 -1.72 22.32
C ASP A 162 7.29 -2.07 20.96
N SER A 163 6.57 -2.73 20.07
CA SER A 163 7.06 -3.17 18.75
C SER A 163 6.03 -2.93 17.64
N LEU A 164 6.54 -2.62 16.45
CA LEU A 164 5.82 -2.55 15.17
C LEU A 164 6.58 -3.39 14.14
N HIS A 165 5.97 -4.49 13.67
CA HIS A 165 6.60 -5.44 12.78
C HIS A 165 6.13 -5.22 11.34
N LEU A 166 7.08 -4.99 10.44
CA LEU A 166 6.88 -4.74 9.03
C LEU A 166 7.42 -5.92 8.22
N GLY A 167 6.81 -6.19 7.08
CA GLY A 167 7.27 -7.18 6.11
C GLY A 167 7.60 -6.57 4.76
N THR A 168 8.50 -7.19 4.01
CA THR A 168 8.74 -6.84 2.61
C THR A 168 9.27 -8.04 1.83
N LEU A 169 8.96 -8.08 0.54
CA LEU A 169 9.43 -9.10 -0.39
C LEU A 169 10.46 -8.45 -1.32
N LEU A 170 11.71 -8.90 -1.26
CA LEU A 170 12.81 -8.35 -2.04
C LEU A 170 13.63 -9.48 -2.66
N PRO A 171 13.84 -9.49 -4.00
CA PRO A 171 14.60 -10.53 -4.65
C PRO A 171 16.04 -10.51 -4.14
N SER A 172 16.54 -11.66 -3.68
CA SER A 172 17.95 -11.80 -3.28
C SER A 172 18.81 -12.45 -4.37
N GLN A 173 18.17 -13.01 -5.39
CA GLN A 173 18.79 -13.69 -6.51
C GLN A 173 18.14 -13.28 -7.84
N GLY A 174 18.82 -13.61 -8.94
CA GLY A 174 18.31 -13.33 -10.29
C GLY A 174 18.51 -11.87 -10.72
N PRO A 175 17.84 -11.48 -11.83
CA PRO A 175 18.08 -10.20 -12.50
C PRO A 175 17.81 -8.95 -11.66
N LEU A 176 16.98 -9.05 -10.61
CA LEU A 176 16.59 -7.93 -9.75
C LEU A 176 17.29 -7.93 -8.37
N SER A 177 18.36 -8.74 -8.21
CA SER A 177 19.03 -8.90 -6.92
C SER A 177 19.74 -7.62 -6.44
N GLU A 178 20.30 -6.81 -7.34
CA GLU A 178 20.94 -5.55 -6.99
C GLU A 178 19.92 -4.48 -6.55
N GLU A 179 18.76 -4.44 -7.21
CA GLU A 179 17.61 -3.62 -6.85
C GLU A 179 17.08 -4.04 -5.48
N GLY A 180 16.88 -5.35 -5.26
CA GLY A 180 16.44 -5.91 -3.98
C GLY A 180 17.39 -5.56 -2.85
N ALA A 181 18.70 -5.72 -3.05
CA ALA A 181 19.73 -5.32 -2.08
C ALA A 181 19.71 -3.80 -1.79
N THR A 182 19.52 -2.98 -2.83
CA THR A 182 19.43 -1.52 -2.69
C THR A 182 18.22 -1.12 -1.84
N VAL A 183 17.05 -1.71 -2.10
CA VAL A 183 15.83 -1.43 -1.33
C VAL A 183 15.97 -1.93 0.11
N ALA A 184 16.54 -3.13 0.32
CA ALA A 184 16.78 -3.68 1.65
C ALA A 184 17.62 -2.74 2.52
N ALA A 185 18.71 -2.23 1.96
CA ALA A 185 19.58 -1.26 2.63
C ALA A 185 18.85 0.04 3.00
N VAL A 186 17.98 0.56 2.12
CA VAL A 186 17.17 1.75 2.41
C VAL A 186 16.17 1.52 3.52
N LEU A 187 15.45 0.39 3.50
CA LEU A 187 14.48 0.05 4.53
C LEU A 187 15.14 -0.19 5.88
N GLN A 188 16.24 -0.96 5.91
CA GLN A 188 17.02 -1.21 7.13
C GLN A 188 17.58 0.10 7.72
N GLY A 189 18.15 0.97 6.89
CA GLY A 189 18.65 2.28 7.32
C GLY A 189 17.55 3.18 7.87
N SER A 190 16.35 3.13 7.26
CA SER A 190 15.19 3.90 7.73
C SER A 190 14.66 3.37 9.06
N VAL A 191 14.58 2.04 9.23
CA VAL A 191 14.22 1.40 10.51
C VAL A 191 15.20 1.77 11.61
N ALA A 192 16.51 1.68 11.34
CA ALA A 192 17.55 2.07 12.29
C ALA A 192 17.40 3.53 12.71
N ARG A 193 17.23 4.45 11.76
CA ARG A 193 17.02 5.89 12.02
C ARG A 193 15.79 6.14 12.89
N ILE A 194 14.66 5.51 12.59
CA ILE A 194 13.42 5.65 13.36
C ILE A 194 13.62 5.10 14.78
N ASN A 195 14.27 3.95 14.92
CA ASN A 195 14.54 3.33 16.22
C ASN A 195 15.51 4.14 17.08
N GLU A 196 16.58 4.71 16.49
CA GLU A 196 17.51 5.64 17.14
C GLU A 196 16.78 6.89 17.66
N ALA A 197 15.77 7.38 16.92
CA ALA A 197 14.93 8.51 17.32
C ALA A 197 13.85 8.17 18.37
N GLY A 198 13.87 6.96 18.94
CA GLY A 198 12.92 6.52 19.97
C GLY A 198 11.77 5.66 19.47
N GLY A 199 11.69 5.38 18.16
CA GLY A 199 10.60 4.62 17.56
C GLY A 199 9.35 5.46 17.28
N ILE A 200 8.21 4.82 17.04
CA ILE A 200 6.92 5.51 16.80
C ILE A 200 6.01 5.26 17.99
N HIS A 201 5.63 6.32 18.71
CA HIS A 201 4.86 6.21 19.95
C HIS A 201 5.50 5.27 20.99
N GLY A 202 6.85 5.20 21.00
CA GLY A 202 7.62 4.29 21.86
C GLY A 202 7.84 2.89 21.30
N ARG A 203 7.25 2.56 20.14
CA ARG A 203 7.42 1.25 19.50
C ARG A 203 8.65 1.19 18.62
N LYS A 204 9.48 0.18 18.81
CA LYS A 204 10.59 -0.14 17.92
C LYS A 204 10.08 -0.85 16.67
N LEU A 205 10.61 -0.47 15.51
CA LEU A 205 10.32 -1.11 14.25
C LEU A 205 11.16 -2.39 14.11
N ARG A 206 10.51 -3.49 13.73
CA ARG A 206 11.14 -4.71 13.23
C ARG A 206 10.79 -4.89 11.77
N LEU A 207 11.72 -5.41 10.97
CA LEU A 207 11.53 -5.64 9.55
C LEU A 207 11.93 -7.07 9.21
N THR A 208 11.00 -7.85 8.67
CA THR A 208 11.28 -9.14 8.03
C THR A 208 11.37 -8.93 6.52
N ILE A 209 12.46 -9.38 5.92
CA ILE A 209 12.68 -9.36 4.46
C ILE A 209 12.71 -10.81 4.00
N LEU A 210 11.79 -11.20 3.12
CA LEU A 210 11.81 -12.52 2.47
C LEU A 210 12.09 -12.37 0.97
N ASP A 211 12.73 -13.39 0.40
CA ASP A 211 12.90 -13.49 -1.05
C ASP A 211 11.60 -14.08 -1.66
N PRO A 212 10.94 -13.40 -2.62
CA PRO A 212 9.79 -13.96 -3.32
C PRO A 212 10.15 -15.16 -4.23
N GLY A 213 11.43 -15.40 -4.52
CA GLY A 213 11.87 -16.46 -5.42
C GLY A 213 11.60 -16.14 -6.90
N PRO A 214 11.87 -17.11 -7.81
CA PRO A 214 11.90 -16.85 -9.25
C PRO A 214 10.52 -16.86 -9.92
N ASP A 215 9.49 -17.36 -9.24
CA ASP A 215 8.17 -17.59 -9.83
C ASP A 215 7.03 -17.15 -8.91
N ARG A 216 5.83 -17.21 -9.44
CA ARG A 216 4.62 -16.78 -8.74
C ARG A 216 4.31 -17.65 -7.53
N ALA A 217 4.49 -18.97 -7.61
CA ALA A 217 4.14 -19.86 -6.52
C ALA A 217 5.05 -19.64 -5.31
N SER A 218 6.36 -19.46 -5.55
CA SER A 218 7.29 -19.09 -4.48
C SER A 218 6.96 -17.72 -3.88
N ALA A 219 6.56 -16.76 -4.71
CA ALA A 219 6.24 -15.42 -4.24
C ALA A 219 4.96 -15.40 -3.39
N GLU A 220 3.95 -16.21 -3.77
CA GLU A 220 2.73 -16.39 -3.00
C GLU A 220 3.03 -17.05 -1.66
N GLN A 221 3.88 -18.08 -1.62
CA GLN A 221 4.30 -18.73 -0.38
C GLN A 221 5.06 -17.76 0.55
N ALA A 222 5.95 -16.92 -0.01
CA ALA A 222 6.67 -15.92 0.78
C ALA A 222 5.72 -14.83 1.34
N LEU A 223 4.73 -14.42 0.56
CA LEU A 223 3.68 -13.51 1.03
C LEU A 223 2.85 -14.13 2.16
N ASP A 224 2.41 -15.37 1.98
CA ASP A 224 1.62 -16.09 2.99
C ASP A 224 2.45 -16.32 4.27
N GLN A 225 3.77 -16.56 4.15
CA GLN A 225 4.67 -16.59 5.30
C GLN A 225 4.72 -15.24 6.05
N LEU A 226 4.84 -14.10 5.35
CA LEU A 226 4.82 -12.79 5.99
C LEU A 226 3.50 -12.52 6.73
N ILE A 227 2.38 -12.92 6.14
CA ILE A 227 1.03 -12.65 6.67
C ILE A 227 0.68 -13.60 7.82
N ASP A 228 0.87 -14.90 7.63
CA ASP A 228 0.33 -15.93 8.52
C ASP A 228 1.32 -16.36 9.60
N GLN A 229 2.62 -16.43 9.27
CA GLN A 229 3.66 -16.93 10.19
C GLN A 229 4.39 -15.79 10.91
N GLU A 230 4.91 -14.83 10.14
CA GLU A 230 5.60 -13.66 10.68
C GLU A 230 4.61 -12.63 11.25
N GLN A 231 3.35 -12.73 10.84
CA GLN A 231 2.25 -11.91 11.36
C GLN A 231 2.54 -10.41 11.30
N VAL A 232 3.07 -9.94 10.17
CA VAL A 232 3.46 -8.53 10.02
C VAL A 232 2.26 -7.59 10.08
N PHE A 233 2.45 -6.40 10.63
CA PHE A 233 1.41 -5.39 10.72
C PHE A 233 1.08 -4.77 9.35
N ALA A 234 2.10 -4.50 8.56
CA ALA A 234 1.98 -3.92 7.23
C ALA A 234 3.15 -4.38 6.33
N LEU A 235 2.90 -4.37 5.02
CA LEU A 235 3.94 -4.51 4.01
C LEU A 235 4.51 -3.15 3.62
N ILE A 236 5.81 -3.10 3.39
CA ILE A 236 6.52 -1.86 3.06
C ILE A 236 7.45 -2.04 1.87
N ALA A 237 7.22 -1.26 0.81
CA ALA A 237 8.05 -1.23 -0.39
C ALA A 237 8.49 -2.58 -0.96
N PRO A 238 7.58 -3.57 -1.15
CA PRO A 238 7.95 -4.82 -1.81
C PRO A 238 8.32 -4.58 -3.27
N LEU A 239 9.28 -5.37 -3.76
CA LEU A 239 9.66 -5.49 -5.16
C LEU A 239 9.40 -6.94 -5.59
N ALA A 240 8.16 -7.27 -5.93
CA ALA A 240 7.76 -8.63 -6.27
C ALA A 240 6.83 -8.67 -7.49
N PRO A 241 7.35 -8.43 -8.71
CA PRO A 241 6.54 -8.34 -9.93
C PRO A 241 5.65 -9.58 -10.20
N ALA A 242 6.07 -10.77 -9.71
CA ALA A 242 5.32 -12.00 -9.88
C ALA A 242 3.93 -12.01 -9.19
N LEU A 243 3.68 -11.08 -8.26
CA LEU A 243 2.43 -10.98 -7.48
C LEU A 243 1.44 -9.94 -7.99
N ASP A 244 1.79 -9.11 -8.98
CA ASP A 244 1.06 -7.89 -9.32
C ASP A 244 -0.44 -8.09 -9.61
N SER A 245 -0.86 -9.23 -10.17
CA SER A 245 -2.26 -9.45 -10.57
C SER A 245 -3.21 -9.78 -9.42
N ASP A 246 -2.73 -10.40 -8.33
CA ASP A 246 -3.60 -10.92 -7.25
C ASP A 246 -3.26 -10.37 -5.87
N LEU A 247 -2.19 -9.57 -5.78
CA LEU A 247 -1.72 -8.97 -4.53
C LEU A 247 -2.84 -8.17 -3.85
N ALA A 248 -3.59 -7.37 -4.61
CA ALA A 248 -4.72 -6.59 -4.10
C ALA A 248 -5.76 -7.47 -3.38
N ALA A 249 -6.26 -8.52 -4.05
CA ALA A 249 -7.27 -9.40 -3.50
C ALA A 249 -6.77 -10.17 -2.27
N ARG A 250 -5.49 -10.58 -2.26
CA ARG A 250 -4.87 -11.26 -1.10
C ARG A 250 -4.76 -10.32 0.10
N LEU A 251 -4.27 -9.09 -0.10
CA LEU A 251 -4.15 -8.11 0.98
C LEU A 251 -5.50 -7.66 1.53
N GLU A 252 -6.51 -7.53 0.68
CA GLU A 252 -7.88 -7.24 1.12
C GLU A 252 -8.43 -8.35 2.01
N ARG A 253 -8.24 -9.61 1.61
CA ARG A 253 -8.65 -10.77 2.39
C ARG A 253 -7.92 -10.87 3.73
N ALA A 254 -6.61 -10.61 3.73
CA ALA A 254 -5.79 -10.61 4.95
C ALA A 254 -5.97 -9.35 5.81
N GLY A 255 -6.57 -8.31 5.25
CA GLY A 255 -6.68 -7.00 5.87
C GLY A 255 -5.32 -6.35 6.16
N VAL A 256 -4.28 -6.60 5.36
CA VAL A 256 -2.91 -6.11 5.58
C VAL A 256 -2.62 -4.90 4.68
N PRO A 257 -2.33 -3.71 5.24
CA PRO A 257 -1.94 -2.55 4.45
C PRO A 257 -0.58 -2.75 3.78
N LEU A 258 -0.44 -2.23 2.57
CA LEU A 258 0.82 -2.14 1.84
C LEU A 258 1.10 -0.67 1.51
N ILE A 259 2.26 -0.17 1.95
CA ILE A 259 2.72 1.18 1.62
C ILE A 259 3.86 1.11 0.61
N GLY A 260 3.58 1.71 -0.54
CA GLY A 260 4.48 2.00 -1.65
C GLY A 260 5.10 0.81 -2.35
N PRO A 261 4.30 -0.02 -3.04
CA PRO A 261 4.84 -1.11 -3.85
C PRO A 261 5.81 -0.54 -4.88
N LEU A 262 6.94 -1.23 -5.07
CA LEU A 262 7.94 -0.84 -6.04
C LEU A 262 7.69 -1.65 -7.31
N SER A 263 7.00 -1.04 -8.27
CA SER A 263 6.81 -1.64 -9.60
C SER A 263 7.72 -0.97 -10.62
N LEU A 264 8.50 -1.80 -11.32
CA LEU A 264 9.30 -1.38 -12.46
C LEU A 264 8.47 -1.37 -13.76
N LEU A 265 7.35 -2.08 -13.79
CA LEU A 265 6.54 -2.31 -15.00
C LEU A 265 5.19 -1.58 -14.99
N GLY A 266 4.79 -0.93 -13.89
CA GLY A 266 3.51 -0.23 -13.79
C GLY A 266 2.54 -0.89 -12.81
N THR A 267 1.49 -0.15 -12.44
CA THR A 267 0.72 -0.26 -11.19
C THR A 267 0.10 -1.62 -10.89
N ALA A 268 0.01 -1.89 -9.59
CA ALA A 268 -0.84 -2.92 -9.00
C ALA A 268 -2.33 -2.53 -9.10
N GLN A 269 -3.21 -3.52 -9.03
CA GLN A 269 -4.65 -3.31 -9.03
C GLN A 269 -5.08 -2.40 -7.87
N ALA A 270 -5.99 -1.47 -8.13
CA ALA A 270 -6.49 -0.55 -7.11
C ALA A 270 -7.09 -1.34 -5.93
N SER A 271 -6.63 -1.05 -4.72
CA SER A 271 -7.09 -1.69 -3.49
C SER A 271 -7.22 -0.69 -2.35
N ARG A 272 -8.15 -0.93 -1.42
CA ARG A 272 -8.18 -0.16 -0.16
C ARG A 272 -6.90 -0.28 0.65
N GLN A 273 -6.19 -1.40 0.52
CA GLN A 273 -5.01 -1.72 1.31
C GLN A 273 -3.71 -1.13 0.76
N ILE A 274 -3.67 -0.76 -0.52
CA ILE A 274 -2.43 -0.39 -1.23
C ILE A 274 -2.36 1.13 -1.36
N PHE A 275 -1.29 1.74 -0.85
CA PHE A 275 -1.01 3.17 -1.00
C PHE A 275 0.27 3.37 -1.80
N GLU A 276 0.19 3.87 -3.02
CA GLU A 276 1.34 4.08 -3.89
C GLU A 276 1.78 5.57 -3.83
N PRO A 277 2.99 5.89 -3.34
CA PRO A 277 3.46 7.28 -3.28
C PRO A 277 3.68 7.86 -4.67
N LEU A 278 4.22 7.05 -5.58
CA LEU A 278 4.63 7.47 -6.92
C LEU A 278 3.48 7.30 -7.95
N PRO A 279 3.53 8.00 -9.09
CA PRO A 279 2.48 7.93 -10.09
C PRO A 279 2.52 6.60 -10.85
N GLY A 280 1.33 6.14 -11.24
CA GLY A 280 1.19 4.98 -12.09
C GLY A 280 1.72 5.19 -13.50
N LEU A 281 1.95 4.08 -14.21
CA LEU A 281 2.42 4.12 -15.61
C LEU A 281 1.42 4.87 -16.50
N ARG A 282 0.12 4.65 -16.29
CA ARG A 282 -0.95 5.35 -17.02
C ARG A 282 -0.83 6.87 -16.86
N GLU A 283 -0.75 7.38 -15.65
CA GLU A 283 -0.66 8.83 -15.36
C GLU A 283 0.60 9.43 -15.97
N GLN A 284 1.72 8.71 -15.95
CA GLN A 284 2.97 9.14 -16.57
C GLN A 284 2.87 9.24 -18.10
N LEU A 285 2.26 8.24 -18.75
CA LEU A 285 2.07 8.22 -20.20
C LEU A 285 1.07 9.29 -20.67
N ILE A 286 0.01 9.54 -19.89
CA ILE A 286 -0.92 10.64 -20.18
C ILE A 286 -0.20 12.00 -20.07
N ALA A 287 0.64 12.20 -19.05
CA ALA A 287 1.41 13.44 -18.94
C ALA A 287 2.33 13.67 -20.15
N LEU A 288 2.94 12.61 -20.69
CA LEU A 288 3.71 12.67 -21.95
C LEU A 288 2.83 13.03 -23.15
N ALA A 289 1.66 12.42 -23.26
CA ALA A 289 0.70 12.72 -24.33
C ALA A 289 0.26 14.19 -24.29
N ASP A 290 -0.16 14.68 -23.12
CA ASP A 290 -0.53 16.09 -22.90
C ASP A 290 0.59 17.05 -23.31
N TYR A 291 1.82 16.76 -22.89
CA TYR A 291 2.97 17.56 -23.27
C TYR A 291 3.19 17.55 -24.79
N ALA A 292 3.11 16.37 -25.41
CA ALA A 292 3.34 16.20 -26.83
C ALA A 292 2.28 16.94 -27.66
N ILE A 293 1.01 16.90 -27.28
CA ILE A 293 -0.07 17.68 -27.90
C ILE A 293 0.25 19.18 -27.87
N ALA A 294 0.65 19.68 -26.70
CA ALA A 294 0.83 21.12 -26.49
C ALA A 294 2.11 21.67 -27.13
N ASN A 295 3.17 20.87 -27.26
CA ASN A 295 4.52 21.37 -27.59
C ASN A 295 5.14 20.75 -28.85
N LEU A 296 4.64 19.60 -29.30
CA LEU A 296 5.20 18.87 -30.42
C LEU A 296 4.19 18.79 -31.56
N ARG A 297 4.70 18.80 -32.81
CA ARG A 297 3.85 18.60 -33.99
C ARG A 297 3.54 17.12 -34.16
N VAL A 298 2.79 16.49 -33.25
CA VAL A 298 2.54 15.03 -33.22
C VAL A 298 1.20 14.59 -33.80
N LEU A 299 0.16 15.43 -33.66
CA LEU A 299 -1.23 15.06 -33.97
C LEU A 299 -1.48 14.59 -35.41
N GLN A 300 -0.72 15.09 -36.38
CA GLN A 300 -0.97 14.84 -37.81
C GLN A 300 -0.31 13.55 -38.36
N GLY A 301 0.33 12.73 -37.53
CA GLY A 301 1.06 11.53 -38.00
C GLY A 301 0.63 10.24 -37.30
N PRO A 302 0.93 9.07 -37.91
CA PRO A 302 0.60 7.79 -37.30
C PRO A 302 1.30 7.60 -35.96
N THR A 303 0.58 7.02 -35.00
CA THR A 303 1.10 6.80 -33.63
C THR A 303 1.06 5.33 -33.28
N LEU A 304 2.17 4.85 -32.76
CA LEU A 304 2.33 3.46 -32.35
C LEU A 304 2.50 3.41 -30.83
N ILE A 305 1.74 2.53 -30.19
CA ILE A 305 1.93 2.13 -28.79
C ILE A 305 2.45 0.70 -28.81
N THR A 306 3.63 0.50 -28.24
CA THR A 306 4.28 -0.81 -28.16
C THR A 306 4.46 -1.25 -26.72
N TYR A 307 4.20 -2.52 -26.46
CA TYR A 307 4.17 -3.10 -25.12
C TYR A 307 4.49 -4.61 -25.19
N PRO A 308 5.08 -5.22 -24.14
CA PRO A 308 5.27 -6.67 -24.09
C PRO A 308 3.93 -7.39 -23.90
N ASP A 309 3.87 -8.70 -24.15
CA ASP A 309 2.62 -9.48 -24.05
C ASP A 309 2.20 -9.81 -22.60
N GLU A 310 2.16 -8.79 -21.75
CA GLU A 310 1.80 -8.89 -20.34
C GLU A 310 0.43 -8.24 -20.07
N PRO A 311 -0.43 -8.83 -19.20
CA PRO A 311 -1.76 -8.28 -18.94
C PRO A 311 -1.78 -6.83 -18.47
N SER A 312 -0.92 -6.44 -17.52
CA SER A 312 -0.84 -5.08 -16.98
C SER A 312 -0.40 -4.06 -18.04
N GLN A 313 0.61 -4.42 -18.84
CA GLN A 313 1.13 -3.60 -19.93
C GLN A 313 0.11 -3.43 -21.06
N ARG A 314 -0.62 -4.51 -21.39
CA ARG A 314 -1.73 -4.48 -22.37
C ARG A 314 -2.84 -3.53 -21.92
N LEU A 315 -3.23 -3.59 -20.64
CA LEU A 315 -4.23 -2.67 -20.07
C LEU A 315 -3.76 -1.22 -20.10
N ALA A 316 -2.50 -0.96 -19.73
CA ALA A 316 -1.92 0.39 -19.79
C ALA A 316 -1.87 0.92 -21.23
N ALA A 317 -1.46 0.09 -22.19
CA ALA A 317 -1.44 0.44 -23.61
C ALA A 317 -2.84 0.71 -24.18
N GLN A 318 -3.85 -0.10 -23.81
CA GLN A 318 -5.24 0.11 -24.20
C GLN A 318 -5.80 1.41 -23.61
N SER A 319 -5.55 1.68 -22.34
CA SER A 319 -5.98 2.91 -21.69
C SER A 319 -5.34 4.14 -22.32
N LEU A 320 -4.04 4.09 -22.62
CA LEU A 320 -3.36 5.15 -23.36
C LEU A 320 -3.94 5.29 -24.77
N GLY A 321 -4.16 4.17 -25.49
CA GLY A 321 -4.71 4.18 -26.84
C GLY A 321 -6.06 4.87 -26.92
N GLN A 322 -6.98 4.54 -26.00
CA GLN A 322 -8.27 5.22 -25.87
C GLN A 322 -8.07 6.72 -25.59
N TYR A 323 -7.23 7.05 -24.61
CA TYR A 323 -6.95 8.45 -24.26
C TYR A 323 -6.39 9.27 -25.44
N LEU A 324 -5.48 8.71 -26.24
CA LEU A 324 -4.93 9.38 -27.41
C LEU A 324 -6.00 9.61 -28.49
N GLN A 325 -6.87 8.62 -28.73
CA GLN A 325 -7.97 8.73 -29.69
C GLN A 325 -8.97 9.81 -29.29
N ASP A 326 -9.27 9.92 -27.99
CA ASP A 326 -10.17 10.95 -27.44
C ASP A 326 -9.57 12.38 -27.52
N HIS A 327 -8.26 12.50 -27.78
CA HIS A 327 -7.54 13.77 -27.87
C HIS A 327 -6.89 14.00 -29.26
N ASP A 328 -7.62 13.62 -30.31
CA ASP A 328 -7.31 13.94 -31.72
C ASP A 328 -6.03 13.33 -32.31
N TRP A 329 -5.40 12.36 -31.64
CA TRP A 329 -4.26 11.64 -32.21
C TRP A 329 -4.69 10.76 -33.38
N GLN A 330 -3.97 10.86 -34.50
CA GLN A 330 -4.32 10.16 -35.73
C GLN A 330 -3.69 8.76 -35.81
N LYS A 331 -4.44 7.80 -36.37
CA LYS A 331 -3.98 6.43 -36.68
C LYS A 331 -3.24 5.77 -35.50
N VAL A 332 -3.83 5.84 -34.31
CA VAL A 332 -3.29 5.19 -33.11
C VAL A 332 -3.39 3.67 -33.29
N SER A 333 -2.26 2.99 -33.17
CA SER A 333 -2.15 1.54 -33.32
C SER A 333 -1.42 0.94 -32.13
N LEU A 334 -1.87 -0.25 -31.71
CA LEU A 334 -1.29 -1.00 -30.60
C LEU A 334 -0.59 -2.23 -31.17
N LYS A 335 0.64 -2.48 -30.72
CA LYS A 335 1.41 -3.65 -31.16
C LYS A 335 2.16 -4.27 -30.00
N VAL A 336 1.93 -5.57 -29.81
CA VAL A 336 2.79 -6.39 -28.96
C VAL A 336 4.20 -6.39 -29.55
N TYR A 337 5.19 -6.02 -28.73
CA TYR A 337 6.61 -5.98 -29.11
C TYR A 337 7.39 -6.99 -28.28
N ASP A 338 7.90 -8.01 -28.96
CA ASP A 338 8.92 -8.91 -28.43
C ASP A 338 10.28 -8.48 -28.98
N SER A 339 11.18 -8.11 -28.07
CA SER A 339 12.52 -7.65 -28.43
C SER A 339 13.43 -8.76 -29.00
N ALA A 340 13.04 -10.03 -28.88
CA ALA A 340 13.69 -11.17 -29.56
C ALA A 340 13.12 -11.39 -30.97
N GLN A 341 11.80 -11.17 -31.11
CA GLN A 341 11.03 -11.04 -32.36
C GLN A 341 11.63 -10.00 -33.31
N ASP A 342 11.88 -8.84 -32.70
CA ASP A 342 12.22 -7.58 -33.34
C ASP A 342 11.33 -7.31 -34.56
N GLU A 343 10.00 -7.44 -34.43
CA GLU A 343 9.02 -7.05 -35.45
C GLU A 343 8.25 -5.80 -35.01
N LEU A 344 8.45 -4.70 -35.72
CA LEU A 344 7.84 -3.39 -35.44
C LEU A 344 7.27 -2.76 -36.72
N PRO A 345 6.03 -2.22 -36.69
CA PRO A 345 5.52 -1.35 -37.74
C PRO A 345 6.39 -0.12 -37.93
N LEU A 346 6.74 0.16 -39.18
CA LEU A 346 7.47 1.36 -39.59
C LEU A 346 6.51 2.45 -40.07
N GLY A 347 6.97 3.71 -40.06
CA GLY A 347 6.26 4.86 -40.61
C GLY A 347 5.50 5.69 -39.58
N SER A 348 5.60 5.33 -38.30
CA SER A 348 5.05 6.11 -37.20
C SER A 348 5.81 7.42 -37.02
N ARG A 349 5.09 8.47 -36.66
CA ARG A 349 5.65 9.78 -36.29
C ARG A 349 5.98 9.85 -34.80
N SER A 350 5.23 9.11 -34.00
CA SER A 350 5.31 9.05 -32.56
C SER A 350 5.24 7.59 -32.11
N VAL A 351 6.09 7.20 -31.17
CA VAL A 351 6.08 5.87 -30.57
C VAL A 351 6.03 6.02 -29.06
N PHE A 352 4.99 5.49 -28.43
CA PHE A 352 4.94 5.25 -27.00
C PHE A 352 5.44 3.83 -26.72
N TYR A 353 6.44 3.72 -25.86
CA TYR A 353 7.05 2.46 -25.48
C TYR A 353 6.76 2.13 -24.02
N LEU A 354 6.27 0.92 -23.80
CA LEU A 354 6.09 0.30 -22.50
C LEU A 354 6.94 -0.99 -22.51
N GLY A 355 7.79 -1.20 -21.51
CA GLY A 355 8.67 -2.37 -21.48
C GLY A 355 9.95 -2.13 -20.69
N SER A 356 11.08 -2.65 -21.20
CA SER A 356 12.39 -2.58 -20.56
C SER A 356 13.36 -1.64 -21.30
N GLY A 357 14.41 -1.17 -20.61
CA GLY A 357 15.47 -0.36 -21.19
C GLY A 357 16.11 -1.00 -22.43
N GLY A 358 16.58 -2.24 -22.31
CA GLY A 358 17.20 -2.94 -23.45
C GLY A 358 16.25 -3.11 -24.64
N GLY A 359 14.95 -3.32 -24.38
CA GLY A 359 13.95 -3.36 -25.45
C GLY A 359 13.73 -1.98 -26.10
N PHE A 360 13.77 -0.90 -25.33
CA PHE A 360 13.68 0.47 -25.82
C PHE A 360 14.86 0.84 -26.73
N SER A 361 16.08 0.50 -26.31
CA SER A 361 17.30 0.76 -27.11
C SER A 361 17.30 -0.03 -28.41
N ARG A 362 16.95 -1.32 -28.39
CA ARG A 362 16.79 -2.14 -29.60
C ARG A 362 15.73 -1.59 -30.56
N LEU A 363 14.58 -1.16 -30.02
CA LEU A 363 13.53 -0.52 -30.82
C LEU A 363 14.05 0.74 -31.52
N ALA A 364 14.82 1.57 -30.82
CA ALA A 364 15.39 2.78 -31.38
C ALA A 364 16.44 2.49 -32.47
N GLU A 365 17.33 1.52 -32.24
CA GLU A 365 18.32 1.04 -33.23
C GLU A 365 17.63 0.55 -34.52
N ARG A 366 16.54 -0.22 -34.39
CA ARG A 366 15.77 -0.70 -35.54
C ARG A 366 15.15 0.42 -36.34
N LEU A 367 14.52 1.38 -35.66
CA LEU A 367 13.92 2.55 -36.31
C LEU A 367 14.99 3.36 -37.05
N GLN A 368 16.15 3.59 -36.42
CA GLN A 368 17.28 4.27 -37.04
C GLN A 368 17.80 3.52 -38.27
N ALA A 369 17.99 2.19 -38.18
CA ALA A 369 18.42 1.35 -39.31
C ALA A 369 17.44 1.38 -40.48
N ALA A 370 16.15 1.57 -40.21
CA ALA A 370 15.11 1.78 -41.21
C ALA A 370 15.03 3.24 -41.73
N GLY A 371 15.94 4.12 -41.30
CA GLY A 371 15.96 5.54 -41.67
C GLY A 371 14.86 6.38 -41.00
N GLN A 372 14.29 5.91 -39.89
CA GLN A 372 13.19 6.55 -39.19
C GLN A 372 13.61 7.08 -37.82
N VAL A 373 13.15 8.30 -37.51
CA VAL A 373 13.50 9.00 -36.27
C VAL A 373 12.24 9.63 -35.65
N PRO A 374 11.22 8.82 -35.27
CA PRO A 374 10.03 9.35 -34.62
C PRO A 374 10.34 9.99 -33.27
N TYR A 375 9.36 10.68 -32.70
CA TYR A 375 9.41 11.02 -31.27
C TYR A 375 9.18 9.74 -30.45
N LEU A 376 10.04 9.50 -29.46
CA LEU A 376 9.94 8.37 -28.54
C LEU A 376 9.46 8.86 -27.19
N PHE A 377 8.43 8.21 -26.64
CA PHE A 377 7.84 8.51 -25.34
C PHE A 377 7.88 7.27 -24.45
N ALA A 378 8.41 7.39 -23.24
CA ALA A 378 8.47 6.27 -22.29
C ALA A 378 8.48 6.77 -20.83
N ALA A 379 8.08 5.91 -19.90
CA ALA A 379 8.26 6.20 -18.47
C ALA A 379 9.72 5.96 -18.05
N SER A 380 10.29 6.87 -17.26
CA SER A 380 11.70 6.80 -16.86
C SER A 380 12.05 5.54 -16.07
N ASN A 381 11.14 5.06 -15.22
CA ASN A 381 11.32 3.84 -14.44
C ASN A 381 11.49 2.58 -15.30
N GLN A 382 11.02 2.60 -16.54
CA GLN A 382 11.11 1.46 -17.46
C GLN A 382 12.41 1.47 -18.27
N VAL A 383 12.90 2.65 -18.68
CA VAL A 383 13.91 2.75 -19.75
C VAL A 383 15.21 3.47 -19.37
N ALA A 384 15.28 4.13 -18.21
CA ALA A 384 16.42 4.99 -17.89
C ALA A 384 17.78 4.25 -17.82
N GLY A 385 17.79 2.95 -17.49
CA GLY A 385 19.01 2.14 -17.33
C GLY A 385 19.83 1.99 -18.62
N ASP A 386 19.17 1.84 -19.77
CA ASP A 386 19.83 1.60 -21.07
C ASP A 386 19.73 2.81 -22.02
N LEU A 387 19.22 3.92 -21.53
CA LEU A 387 18.91 5.11 -22.32
C LEU A 387 20.11 5.68 -23.09
N LEU A 388 21.33 5.54 -22.56
CA LEU A 388 22.55 6.00 -23.21
C LEU A 388 22.97 5.12 -24.42
N GLN A 389 22.34 3.95 -24.59
CA GLN A 389 22.54 3.09 -25.75
C GLN A 389 21.63 3.49 -26.93
N VAL A 390 20.67 4.41 -26.71
CA VAL A 390 19.80 4.91 -27.78
C VAL A 390 20.64 5.66 -28.83
N PRO A 391 20.39 5.45 -30.15
CA PRO A 391 21.14 6.13 -31.19
C PRO A 391 21.05 7.66 -31.15
N SER A 392 22.17 8.33 -31.41
CA SER A 392 22.33 9.78 -31.29
C SER A 392 21.35 10.62 -32.13
N GLU A 393 20.80 10.04 -33.20
CA GLU A 393 19.80 10.64 -34.10
C GLU A 393 18.49 10.92 -33.38
N PHE A 394 18.21 10.21 -32.28
CA PHE A 394 17.09 10.48 -31.38
C PHE A 394 17.39 11.58 -30.36
N SER A 395 18.54 12.25 -30.42
CA SER A 395 18.84 13.39 -29.54
C SER A 395 17.74 14.44 -29.63
N ARG A 396 17.22 14.85 -28.47
CA ARG A 396 16.06 15.76 -28.32
C ARG A 396 14.76 15.27 -28.97
N ARG A 397 14.67 13.97 -29.27
CA ARG A 397 13.46 13.28 -29.74
C ARG A 397 12.97 12.18 -28.80
N VAL A 398 13.73 11.89 -27.74
CA VAL A 398 13.29 11.06 -26.61
C VAL A 398 12.69 11.94 -25.53
N PHE A 399 11.49 11.61 -25.07
CA PHE A 399 10.78 12.27 -23.99
C PHE A 399 10.41 11.26 -22.91
N LEU A 400 10.83 11.54 -21.68
CA LEU A 400 10.67 10.65 -20.54
C LEU A 400 9.79 11.30 -19.47
N ALA A 401 8.84 10.53 -18.94
CA ALA A 401 8.09 10.89 -17.76
C ALA A 401 8.91 10.56 -16.50
N TYR A 402 9.19 11.58 -15.69
CA TYR A 402 9.85 11.44 -14.39
C TYR A 402 8.87 11.76 -13.26
N PRO A 403 8.65 10.83 -12.31
CA PRO A 403 7.83 11.09 -11.11
C PRO A 403 8.31 12.28 -10.27
N PHE A 404 9.62 12.48 -10.25
CA PHE A 404 10.31 13.56 -9.56
C PHE A 404 11.68 13.78 -10.24
N VAL A 405 12.28 14.94 -10.01
CA VAL A 405 13.60 15.33 -10.50
C VAL A 405 14.44 15.93 -9.35
N PRO A 406 15.77 16.06 -9.50
CA PRO A 406 16.61 16.59 -8.42
C PRO A 406 16.23 17.98 -7.92
N SER A 407 15.55 18.81 -8.73
CA SER A 407 15.07 20.13 -8.31
C SER A 407 13.90 20.07 -7.31
N ASP A 408 13.22 18.93 -7.19
CA ASP A 408 12.16 18.74 -6.18
C ASP A 408 12.74 18.47 -4.78
N TRP A 409 14.03 18.16 -4.70
CA TRP A 409 14.65 17.75 -3.44
C TRP A 409 14.89 18.97 -2.55
N THR A 410 14.23 18.98 -1.40
CA THR A 410 14.52 19.96 -0.36
C THR A 410 15.90 19.70 0.23
N LEU A 411 16.50 20.72 0.85
CA LEU A 411 17.78 20.55 1.55
C LEU A 411 17.71 19.45 2.60
N ALA A 412 16.62 19.40 3.37
CA ALA A 412 16.40 18.41 4.41
C ALA A 412 16.28 16.99 3.84
N GLY A 413 15.46 16.79 2.80
CA GLY A 413 15.29 15.50 2.15
C GLY A 413 16.59 14.97 1.55
N ARG A 414 17.31 15.84 0.81
CA ARG A 414 18.62 15.50 0.24
C ARG A 414 19.64 15.09 1.29
N LEU A 415 19.73 15.82 2.40
CA LEU A 415 20.66 15.49 3.49
C LEU A 415 20.26 14.17 4.17
N ALA A 416 18.97 13.94 4.40
CA ALA A 416 18.48 12.70 5.00
C ALA A 416 18.82 11.48 4.15
N LEU A 417 18.54 11.53 2.84
CA LEU A 417 18.86 10.43 1.93
C LEU A 417 20.38 10.23 1.77
N THR A 418 21.15 11.32 1.72
CA THR A 418 22.62 11.25 1.61
C THR A 418 23.24 10.59 2.86
N GLN A 419 22.77 10.97 4.05
CA GLN A 419 23.24 10.38 5.31
C GLN A 419 22.90 8.89 5.38
N LEU A 420 21.69 8.52 4.96
CA LEU A 420 21.27 7.12 4.89
C LEU A 420 22.16 6.34 3.92
N ARG A 421 22.40 6.86 2.71
CA ARG A 421 23.29 6.26 1.72
C ARG A 421 24.69 5.99 2.29
N GLN A 422 25.28 6.99 2.94
CA GLN A 422 26.60 6.87 3.55
C GLN A 422 26.65 5.79 4.63
N ARG A 423 25.66 5.71 5.52
CA ARG A 423 25.60 4.68 6.57
C ARG A 423 25.43 3.27 6.01
N GLN A 424 24.74 3.15 4.88
CA GLN A 424 24.42 1.86 4.24
C GLN A 424 25.39 1.48 3.12
N GLY A 425 26.39 2.31 2.82
CA GLY A 425 27.33 2.07 1.72
C GLY A 425 26.70 2.17 0.32
N LEU A 426 25.58 2.88 0.17
CA LEU A 426 24.88 3.04 -1.10
C LEU A 426 25.44 4.21 -1.93
N GLY A 427 25.53 4.00 -3.24
CA GLY A 427 25.78 5.07 -4.20
C GLY A 427 24.50 5.70 -4.75
N GLY A 428 24.63 6.36 -5.91
CA GLY A 428 23.52 7.02 -6.61
C GLY A 428 22.68 6.11 -7.51
N GLN A 429 23.08 4.85 -7.71
CA GLN A 429 22.36 3.88 -8.53
C GLN A 429 20.95 3.59 -7.99
N HIS A 430 20.04 3.17 -8.87
CA HIS A 430 18.65 2.85 -8.51
C HIS A 430 17.94 3.99 -7.74
N ALA A 431 18.24 5.25 -8.06
CA ALA A 431 17.76 6.42 -7.31
C ALA A 431 16.23 6.43 -7.13
N MET A 432 15.47 5.97 -8.13
CA MET A 432 14.01 5.86 -8.05
C MET A 432 13.55 4.86 -6.99
N LEU A 433 14.17 3.69 -6.92
CA LEU A 433 13.87 2.70 -5.89
C LEU A 433 14.23 3.22 -4.50
N GLN A 434 15.37 3.92 -4.37
CA GLN A 434 15.78 4.52 -3.11
C GLN A 434 14.78 5.59 -2.62
N VAL A 435 14.38 6.52 -3.51
CA VAL A 435 13.40 7.57 -3.17
C VAL A 435 12.03 6.96 -2.89
N GLY A 436 11.60 5.97 -3.66
CA GLY A 436 10.35 5.24 -3.46
C GLY A 436 10.31 4.59 -2.08
N ALA A 437 11.29 3.74 -1.76
CA ALA A 437 11.36 3.05 -0.46
C ALA A 437 11.47 4.02 0.72
N PHE A 438 12.27 5.08 0.59
CA PHE A 438 12.40 6.09 1.64
C PHE A 438 11.09 6.87 1.85
N SER A 439 10.42 7.26 0.77
CA SER A 439 9.11 7.93 0.83
C SER A 439 8.05 7.03 1.48
N SER A 440 8.05 5.73 1.17
CA SER A 440 7.16 4.76 1.81
C SER A 440 7.37 4.71 3.33
N MET A 441 8.62 4.72 3.80
CA MET A 441 8.95 4.75 5.24
C MET A 441 8.51 6.06 5.91
N LEU A 442 8.63 7.20 5.22
CA LEU A 442 8.12 8.49 5.71
C LEU A 442 6.60 8.47 5.84
N LEU A 443 5.89 7.95 4.84
CA LEU A 443 4.43 7.80 4.85
C LEU A 443 3.95 6.89 5.97
N LEU A 444 4.58 5.72 6.14
CA LEU A 444 4.28 4.82 7.25
C LEU A 444 4.52 5.53 8.60
N SER A 445 5.64 6.25 8.74
CA SER A 445 5.94 6.96 9.98
C SER A 445 4.88 8.02 10.30
N GLU A 446 4.48 8.80 9.30
CA GLU A 446 3.47 9.83 9.45
C GLU A 446 2.08 9.25 9.74
N GLY A 447 1.65 8.24 8.97
CA GLY A 447 0.38 7.55 9.18
C GLY A 447 0.27 6.92 10.57
N MET A 448 1.35 6.28 11.06
CA MET A 448 1.38 5.71 12.40
C MET A 448 1.44 6.78 13.51
N LYS A 449 2.08 7.93 13.26
CA LYS A 449 2.04 9.06 14.19
C LYS A 449 0.62 9.58 14.35
N GLN A 450 -0.08 9.81 13.23
CA GLN A 450 -1.47 10.27 13.20
C GLN A 450 -2.46 9.24 13.78
N ALA A 451 -2.24 7.95 13.55
CA ALA A 451 -3.05 6.88 14.13
C ALA A 451 -2.95 6.80 15.68
N GLY A 452 -1.88 7.34 16.27
CA GLY A 452 -1.74 7.48 17.72
C GLY A 452 -1.29 6.21 18.46
N ARG A 453 -1.38 6.24 19.80
CA ARG A 453 -0.99 5.11 20.66
C ARG A 453 -1.92 3.91 20.53
N ASP A 454 -3.19 4.14 20.20
CA ASP A 454 -4.18 3.08 19.96
C ASP A 454 -4.34 2.78 18.47
N ALA A 455 -3.22 2.84 17.73
CA ALA A 455 -3.16 2.51 16.32
C ALA A 455 -3.67 1.09 16.03
N SER A 456 -4.19 0.94 14.82
CA SER A 456 -4.64 -0.29 14.18
C SER A 456 -4.39 -0.14 12.68
N ARG A 457 -4.46 -1.23 11.91
CA ARG A 457 -4.40 -1.21 10.45
C ARG A 457 -5.50 -0.31 9.87
N GLU A 458 -6.70 -0.37 10.44
CA GLU A 458 -7.82 0.53 10.09
C GLU A 458 -7.45 2.01 10.30
N LYS A 459 -6.89 2.37 11.46
CA LYS A 459 -6.49 3.76 11.75
C LYS A 459 -5.32 4.22 10.91
N LEU A 460 -4.38 3.32 10.56
CA LEU A 460 -3.32 3.64 9.61
C LEU A 460 -3.90 3.97 8.23
N ILE A 461 -4.83 3.16 7.72
CA ILE A 461 -5.51 3.41 6.45
C ILE A 461 -6.24 4.76 6.50
N SER A 462 -7.03 5.03 7.54
CA SER A 462 -7.73 6.32 7.68
C SER A 462 -6.77 7.51 7.77
N ALA A 463 -5.65 7.36 8.47
CA ALA A 463 -4.63 8.39 8.58
C ALA A 463 -3.97 8.68 7.22
N LEU A 464 -3.62 7.63 6.48
CA LEU A 464 -3.07 7.79 5.13
C LEU A 464 -4.11 8.39 4.17
N GLU A 465 -5.39 8.00 4.26
CA GLU A 465 -6.47 8.62 3.46
C GLU A 465 -6.67 10.11 3.78
N GLY A 466 -6.42 10.54 5.02
CA GLY A 466 -6.48 11.94 5.43
C GLY A 466 -5.23 12.75 5.09
N LEU A 467 -4.23 12.14 4.44
CA LEU A 467 -2.96 12.78 4.16
C LEU A 467 -3.07 13.68 2.92
N HIS A 468 -2.82 14.97 3.12
CA HIS A 468 -2.86 15.98 2.06
C HIS A 468 -1.54 16.75 2.02
N ASP A 469 -1.06 17.01 0.81
CA ASP A 469 0.13 17.81 0.49
C ASP A 469 1.35 17.44 1.34
N PHE A 470 1.56 16.14 1.55
CA PHE A 470 2.66 15.62 2.34
C PHE A 470 4.00 15.80 1.62
N ASP A 471 4.89 16.52 2.27
CA ASP A 471 6.24 16.78 1.79
C ASP A 471 7.20 15.68 2.25
N THR A 472 7.65 14.86 1.30
CA THR A 472 8.69 13.84 1.54
C THR A 472 10.10 14.45 1.55
N GLY A 473 10.24 15.68 1.02
CA GLY A 473 11.49 16.34 0.74
C GLY A 473 12.24 15.83 -0.49
N LEU A 474 11.69 14.86 -1.23
CA LEU A 474 12.36 14.19 -2.37
C LEU A 474 11.47 14.05 -3.62
N THR A 475 10.20 14.39 -3.50
CA THR A 475 9.18 14.30 -4.55
C THR A 475 8.31 15.55 -4.52
N PRO A 476 7.49 15.80 -5.56
CA PRO A 476 6.33 16.67 -5.42
C PRO A 476 5.43 16.22 -4.26
N LEU A 477 4.56 17.12 -3.80
CA LEU A 477 3.69 16.89 -2.64
C LEU A 477 2.74 15.71 -2.87
N ILE A 478 2.72 14.79 -1.91
CA ILE A 478 1.94 13.55 -1.97
C ILE A 478 0.58 13.77 -1.30
N SER A 479 -0.50 13.41 -2.00
CA SER A 479 -1.86 13.48 -1.46
C SER A 479 -2.60 12.18 -1.69
N PHE A 480 -3.28 11.68 -0.66
CA PHE A 480 -4.20 10.56 -0.72
C PHE A 480 -5.63 11.02 -0.40
N GLY A 481 -6.57 10.08 -0.43
CA GLY A 481 -7.98 10.33 -0.16
C GLY A 481 -8.78 9.02 -0.13
N PRO A 482 -10.02 9.02 0.36
CA PRO A 482 -10.93 7.90 0.18
C PRO A 482 -11.04 7.55 -1.31
N GLY A 483 -10.66 6.32 -1.69
CA GLY A 483 -10.62 5.88 -3.10
C GLY A 483 -9.44 6.42 -3.93
N ARG A 484 -8.64 7.35 -3.40
CA ARG A 484 -7.42 7.85 -4.04
C ARG A 484 -6.19 7.18 -3.42
N ARG A 485 -5.66 6.18 -4.14
CA ARG A 485 -4.53 5.34 -3.72
C ARG A 485 -3.20 5.66 -4.39
N LEU A 486 -3.21 6.54 -5.38
CA LEU A 486 -2.01 7.12 -5.99
C LEU A 486 -1.76 8.50 -5.38
N GLY A 487 -0.59 8.62 -4.76
CA GLY A 487 -0.12 9.82 -4.09
C GLY A 487 0.16 10.94 -5.10
N LEU A 488 1.03 10.62 -6.05
CA LEU A 488 1.34 11.41 -7.24
C LEU A 488 0.53 10.92 -8.44
N ARG A 489 0.15 11.83 -9.34
CA ARG A 489 -0.70 11.52 -10.51
C ARG A 489 -0.27 12.28 -11.76
N GLY A 490 1.02 12.42 -11.97
CA GLY A 490 1.60 13.25 -13.02
C GLY A 490 3.07 13.00 -13.14
N ALA A 491 3.73 13.77 -13.99
CA ALA A 491 5.16 13.66 -14.23
C ALA A 491 5.78 15.00 -14.61
N HIS A 492 7.08 15.11 -14.38
CA HIS A 492 7.97 16.00 -15.13
C HIS A 492 8.26 15.38 -16.49
N ILE A 493 8.45 16.21 -17.51
CA ILE A 493 8.87 15.74 -18.83
C ILE A 493 10.32 16.15 -19.05
N VAL A 494 11.15 15.15 -19.36
CA VAL A 494 12.58 15.32 -19.59
C VAL A 494 12.92 14.86 -21.00
N THR A 495 13.71 15.64 -21.73
CA THR A 495 14.34 15.20 -22.98
C THR A 495 15.84 15.04 -22.83
N VAL A 496 16.47 14.30 -23.73
CA VAL A 496 17.85 13.85 -23.59
C VAL A 496 18.68 14.33 -24.78
N ASP A 497 19.83 14.94 -24.48
CA ASP A 497 20.95 15.08 -25.41
C ASP A 497 21.80 13.81 -25.33
N LEU A 498 21.71 12.97 -26.35
CA LEU A 498 22.43 11.68 -26.35
C LEU A 498 23.95 11.85 -26.51
N PRO A 499 24.46 12.71 -27.44
CA PRO A 499 25.91 12.94 -27.56
C PRO A 499 26.57 13.46 -26.29
N ASP A 500 25.94 14.42 -25.61
CA ASP A 500 26.47 15.05 -24.39
C ASP A 500 26.03 14.33 -23.10
N GLN A 501 25.16 13.33 -23.21
CA GLN A 501 24.52 12.63 -22.09
C GLN A 501 23.84 13.58 -21.09
N ARG A 502 23.20 14.63 -21.60
CA ARG A 502 22.57 15.69 -20.80
C ARG A 502 21.06 15.56 -20.79
N PHE A 503 20.48 15.72 -19.60
CA PHE A 503 19.03 15.68 -19.40
C PHE A 503 18.50 17.12 -19.26
N TYR A 504 17.44 17.44 -19.99
CA TYR A 504 16.78 18.73 -19.93
C TYR A 504 15.34 18.56 -19.47
N LEU A 505 15.01 19.22 -18.35
CA LEU A 505 13.62 19.38 -17.93
C LEU A 505 12.91 20.33 -18.91
N VAL A 506 11.96 19.79 -19.68
CA VAL A 506 11.22 20.54 -20.71
C VAL A 506 9.78 20.86 -20.30
N ALA A 507 9.25 20.17 -19.30
CA ALA A 507 8.05 20.57 -18.58
C ALA A 507 8.16 20.20 -17.10
N PRO A 508 7.85 21.12 -16.16
CA PRO A 508 7.79 20.82 -14.74
C PRO A 508 6.65 19.84 -14.43
N TYR A 509 6.57 19.38 -13.18
CA TYR A 509 5.54 18.46 -12.74
C TYR A 509 4.15 19.00 -13.10
N LYS A 510 3.39 18.21 -13.84
CA LYS A 510 1.99 18.50 -14.12
C LYS A 510 1.12 17.33 -13.67
N PRO A 511 0.23 17.53 -12.67
CA PRO A 511 -0.79 16.55 -12.35
C PRO A 511 -1.70 16.31 -13.55
N VAL A 512 -1.99 15.05 -13.84
CA VAL A 512 -3.03 14.64 -14.78
C VAL A 512 -4.37 14.72 -14.08
N ALA A 513 -5.37 15.29 -14.75
CA ALA A 513 -6.73 15.32 -14.23
C ALA A 513 -7.23 13.88 -14.00
N ALA A 514 -8.03 13.67 -12.95
CA ALA A 514 -8.79 12.43 -12.88
C ALA A 514 -9.72 12.37 -14.07
N THR A 515 -9.36 11.57 -15.07
CA THR A 515 -10.37 11.07 -16.00
C THR A 515 -11.31 10.20 -15.16
N PRO A 516 -12.63 10.48 -15.16
CA PRO A 516 -13.60 9.75 -14.36
C PRO A 516 -13.67 8.27 -14.71
#